data_AF-A0A521R477-F1
#
_entry.id   AF-A0A521R477-F1
#
_cell.length_a   1.000
_cell.length_b   1.000
_cell.length_c   1.000
_cell.angle_alpha   90.00
_cell.angle_beta   90.00
_cell.angle_gamma   90.00
#
_symmetry.space_group_name_H-M   'P 1'
#
loop_
_entity.id
_entity.type
_entity.pdbx_description
1 polymer ?
#
loop_
_entity_poly.entity_id
_entity_poly.type
_entity_poly.pdbx_seq_one_letter_code
_entity_poly.pdbx_strand_id
1 'polypeptide(L)'
;MSPLDTFMFDWFGDTLFNVVLFNLVLVGPASFAAGHAVALIWRPWPQIVFYTALLAATLRFLDYALANGELWSIGGFVLGWAVQLAIAAFAYRLTRARQMVHQYPWLYRRKGLLGWEERH
;
A
#
# COMPACT_ATOMS: atom_id res chain seq x y z
N MET A 1 14.65 -23.57 9.35
CA MET A 1 13.96 -22.72 8.37
C MET A 1 13.16 -23.62 7.44
N SER A 2 11.90 -23.28 7.16
CA SER A 2 11.14 -24.01 6.14
C SER A 2 11.74 -23.72 4.74
N PRO A 3 11.53 -24.57 3.73
CA PRO A 3 12.01 -24.31 2.37
C PRO A 3 11.53 -22.95 1.81
N LEU A 4 10.34 -22.52 2.21
CA LEU A 4 9.79 -21.21 1.85
C LEU A 4 10.53 -20.06 2.55
N ASP A 5 10.91 -20.22 3.81
CA ASP A 5 11.66 -19.18 4.52
C ASP A 5 13.04 -18.98 3.92
N THR A 6 13.71 -20.05 3.47
CA THR A 6 15.00 -19.95 2.78
C THR A 6 14.87 -19.19 1.46
N PHE A 7 13.88 -19.56 0.63
CA PHE A 7 13.60 -18.84 -0.62
C PHE A 7 13.29 -17.34 -0.38
N MET A 8 12.46 -17.04 0.62
CA MET A 8 12.08 -15.67 0.97
C MET A 8 13.28 -14.88 1.46
N PHE A 9 14.13 -15.49 2.28
CA PHE A 9 15.34 -14.84 2.76
C PHE A 9 16.32 -14.55 1.61
N ASP A 10 16.53 -15.50 0.69
CA ASP A 10 17.44 -15.33 -0.45
C ASP A 10 17.01 -14.19 -1.40
N TRP A 11 15.70 -14.00 -1.58
CA TRP A 11 15.16 -13.01 -2.54
C TRP A 11 14.77 -11.67 -1.91
N PHE A 12 14.22 -11.70 -0.70
CA PHE A 12 13.62 -10.54 -0.03
C PHE A 12 14.36 -10.14 1.25
N GLY A 13 15.38 -10.92 1.66
CA GLY A 13 16.22 -10.61 2.81
C GLY A 13 15.47 -10.64 4.14
N ASP A 14 14.36 -11.40 4.23
CA ASP A 14 13.60 -11.61 5.45
C ASP A 14 12.74 -12.90 5.38
N THR A 15 12.29 -13.38 6.54
CA THR A 15 11.42 -14.55 6.66
C THR A 15 9.98 -14.24 6.28
N LEU A 16 9.22 -15.25 5.85
CA LEU A 16 7.83 -15.07 5.42
C LEU A 16 6.95 -14.46 6.52
N PHE A 17 7.15 -14.91 7.76
CA PHE A 17 6.40 -14.41 8.92
C PHE A 17 6.60 -12.91 9.12
N ASN A 18 7.85 -12.44 9.13
CA ASN A 18 8.16 -11.04 9.30
C ASN A 18 7.62 -10.20 8.15
N VAL A 19 7.81 -10.65 6.90
CA VAL A 19 7.27 -9.97 5.72
C VAL A 19 5.77 -9.75 5.86
N VAL A 20 5.00 -10.79 6.23
CA VAL A 20 3.55 -10.66 6.42
C VAL A 20 3.21 -9.74 7.59
N LEU A 21 3.88 -9.92 8.74
CA LEU A 21 3.64 -9.15 9.96
C LEU A 21 3.88 -7.65 9.72
N PHE A 22 5.07 -7.28 9.25
CA PHE A 22 5.43 -5.89 9.10
C PHE A 22 4.69 -5.21 7.94
N ASN A 23 4.52 -5.88 6.79
CA ASN A 23 3.83 -5.28 5.65
C ASN A 23 2.33 -5.12 5.89
N LEU A 24 1.65 -6.15 6.39
CA LEU A 24 0.19 -6.14 6.46
C LEU A 24 -0.34 -5.63 7.80
N VAL A 25 0.31 -5.99 8.91
CA VAL A 25 -0.19 -5.65 10.27
C VAL A 25 0.36 -4.31 10.73
N LEU A 26 1.67 -4.09 10.58
CA LEU A 26 2.30 -2.87 11.08
C LEU A 26 2.11 -1.68 10.12
N VAL A 27 2.54 -1.82 8.87
CA VAL A 27 2.58 -0.72 7.89
C VAL A 27 1.35 -0.66 6.98
N GLY A 28 0.61 -1.77 6.87
CA GLY A 28 -0.61 -1.88 6.07
C GLY A 28 -1.66 -0.83 6.43
N PRO A 29 -2.04 -0.66 7.72
CA PRO A 29 -2.99 0.36 8.13
C PRO A 29 -2.52 1.79 7.81
N ALA A 30 -1.23 2.07 7.98
CA ALA A 30 -0.64 3.37 7.64
C ALA A 30 -0.71 3.65 6.13
N SER A 31 -0.49 2.62 5.31
CA SER A 31 -0.60 2.72 3.84
C SER A 31 -2.04 2.98 3.39
N PHE A 32 -3.01 2.31 4.03
CA PHE A 32 -4.43 2.57 3.78
C PHE A 32 -4.80 4.00 4.16
N ALA A 33 -4.37 4.47 5.33
CA ALA A 33 -4.61 5.83 5.79
C ALA A 33 -3.97 6.87 4.85
N ALA A 34 -2.76 6.62 4.36
CA ALA A 34 -2.09 7.48 3.39
C ALA A 34 -2.87 7.60 2.08
N GLY A 35 -3.30 6.47 1.50
CA GLY A 35 -4.13 6.46 0.30
C GLY A 35 -5.46 7.19 0.48
N HIS A 36 -6.12 6.98 1.61
CA HIS A 36 -7.35 7.69 1.99
C HIS A 36 -7.13 9.21 2.11
N ALA A 37 -6.08 9.65 2.81
CA ALA A 37 -5.77 11.06 3.01
C ALA A 37 -5.46 11.80 1.70
N VAL A 38 -4.73 11.17 0.79
CA VAL A 38 -4.45 11.75 -0.53
C VAL A 38 -5.74 11.90 -1.34
N ALA A 39 -6.63 10.89 -1.31
CA ALA A 39 -7.92 11.00 -2.00
C ALA A 39 -8.81 12.10 -1.42
N LEU A 40 -8.85 12.24 -0.08
CA LEU A 40 -9.68 13.23 0.61
C LEU A 40 -9.45 14.66 0.09
N ILE A 41 -8.18 15.03 -0.17
CA ILE A 41 -7.78 16.38 -0.59
C ILE A 41 -7.75 16.51 -2.13
N TRP A 42 -8.35 15.56 -2.85
CA TRP A 42 -8.39 15.55 -4.31
C TRP A 42 -7.03 15.56 -5.01
N ARG A 43 -5.99 15.09 -4.33
CA ARG A 43 -4.61 15.11 -4.81
C ARG A 43 -4.34 14.07 -5.93
N PRO A 44 -3.31 14.28 -6.76
CA PRO A 44 -3.00 13.42 -7.91
C PRO A 44 -2.31 12.11 -7.50
N TRP A 45 -2.48 11.08 -8.33
CA TRP A 45 -1.99 9.71 -8.09
C TRP A 45 -0.48 9.57 -7.79
N PRO A 46 0.44 10.30 -8.45
CA PRO A 46 1.88 10.16 -8.21
C PRO A 46 2.31 10.38 -6.76
N GLN A 47 1.54 11.13 -5.97
CA GLN A 47 1.85 11.35 -4.57
C GLN A 47 1.68 10.09 -3.73
N ILE A 48 0.77 9.19 -4.10
CA ILE A 48 0.62 7.88 -3.44
C ILE A 48 1.88 7.07 -3.67
N VAL A 49 2.32 7.00 -4.93
CA VAL A 49 3.51 6.27 -5.36
C VAL A 49 4.74 6.71 -4.56
N PHE A 50 4.90 8.03 -4.37
CA PHE A 50 5.97 8.60 -3.56
C PHE A 50 5.82 8.28 -2.07
N TYR A 51 4.65 8.47 -1.47
CA TYR A 51 4.46 8.20 -0.04
C TYR A 51 4.58 6.72 0.31
N THR A 52 4.12 5.82 -0.55
CA THR A 52 4.27 4.39 -0.32
C THR A 52 5.72 3.95 -0.47
N ALA A 53 6.52 4.63 -1.31
CA ALA A 53 7.97 4.39 -1.39
C ALA A 53 8.66 4.76 -0.07
N LEU A 54 8.30 5.91 0.53
CA LEU A 54 8.79 6.28 1.86
C LEU A 54 8.33 5.30 2.94
N LEU A 55 7.08 4.84 2.91
CA LEU A 55 6.59 3.83 3.85
C LEU A 55 7.33 2.50 3.70
N ALA A 56 7.65 2.08 2.48
CA ALA A 56 8.44 0.87 2.21
C ALA A 56 9.90 1.01 2.66
N ALA A 57 10.50 2.20 2.53
CA ALA A 57 11.83 2.47 3.07
C ALA A 57 11.84 2.39 4.60
N THR A 58 10.84 2.99 5.26
CA THR A 58 10.67 2.90 6.71
C THR A 58 10.43 1.46 7.16
N LEU A 59 9.60 0.70 6.43
CA LEU A 59 9.41 -0.72 6.67
C LEU A 59 10.75 -1.47 6.64
N ARG A 60 11.56 -1.28 5.59
CA ARG A 60 12.84 -1.99 5.45
C ARG A 60 13.80 -1.68 6.60
N PHE A 61 13.79 -0.43 7.04
CA PHE A 61 14.54 -0.02 8.23
C PHE A 61 14.06 -0.75 9.49
N LEU A 62 12.73 -0.91 9.66
CA LEU A 62 12.15 -1.65 10.80
C LEU A 62 12.50 -3.14 10.74
N ASP A 63 12.42 -3.78 9.57
CA ASP A 63 12.82 -5.19 9.41
C ASP A 63 14.28 -5.40 9.82
N TYR A 64 15.17 -4.50 9.41
CA TYR A 64 16.58 -4.53 9.82
C TYR A 64 16.73 -4.34 11.35
N ALA A 65 16.11 -3.30 11.90
CA ALA A 65 16.31 -2.92 13.30
C ALA A 65 15.66 -3.86 14.31
N LEU A 66 14.49 -4.44 13.99
CA LEU A 66 13.68 -5.25 14.90
C LEU A 66 13.81 -6.75 14.64
N ALA A 67 14.08 -7.15 13.39
CA ALA A 67 14.08 -8.55 12.98
C ALA A 67 15.41 -9.05 12.42
N ASN A 68 16.46 -8.22 12.42
CA ASN A 68 17.78 -8.52 11.83
C ASN A 68 17.67 -8.90 10.33
N GLY A 69 16.70 -8.34 9.61
CA GLY A 69 16.58 -8.51 8.15
C GLY A 69 17.66 -7.76 7.38
N GLU A 70 17.84 -8.07 6.10
CA GLU A 70 18.91 -7.47 5.26
C GLU A 70 18.57 -6.07 4.74
N LEU A 71 19.16 -5.00 5.30
CA LEU A 71 18.78 -3.63 4.93
C LEU A 71 18.84 -3.32 3.42
N TRP A 72 19.85 -3.82 2.70
CA TRP A 72 20.11 -3.51 1.28
C TRP A 72 19.42 -4.45 0.27
N SER A 73 18.46 -5.25 0.70
CA SER A 73 17.69 -6.11 -0.22
C SER A 73 16.78 -5.28 -1.14
N ILE A 74 17.16 -5.17 -2.41
CA ILE A 74 16.35 -4.52 -3.46
C ILE A 74 15.03 -5.27 -3.65
N GLY A 75 15.06 -6.61 -3.61
CA GLY A 75 13.86 -7.44 -3.72
C GLY A 75 12.88 -7.15 -2.59
N GLY A 76 13.37 -7.12 -1.34
CA GLY A 76 12.55 -6.81 -0.17
C GLY A 76 11.90 -5.43 -0.23
N PHE A 77 12.67 -4.42 -0.66
CA PHE A 77 12.14 -3.07 -0.87
C PHE A 77 11.05 -3.02 -1.95
N VAL A 78 11.27 -3.63 -3.12
CA VAL A 78 10.30 -3.62 -4.22
C VAL A 78 9.02 -4.35 -3.84
N LEU A 79 9.13 -5.50 -3.16
CA LEU A 79 7.98 -6.24 -2.66
C LEU A 79 7.18 -5.40 -1.66
N GLY A 80 7.84 -4.82 -0.67
CA GLY A 80 7.16 -3.99 0.32
C GLY A 80 6.56 -2.75 -0.31
N TRP A 81 7.24 -2.12 -1.26
CA TRP A 81 6.67 -0.99 -1.99
C TRP A 81 5.43 -1.36 -2.80
N ALA A 82 5.45 -2.49 -3.51
CA ALA A 82 4.32 -2.97 -4.29
C ALA A 82 3.09 -3.29 -3.41
N VAL A 83 3.28 -3.96 -2.28
CA VAL A 83 2.21 -4.26 -1.32
C VAL A 83 1.60 -2.96 -0.78
N GLN A 84 2.43 -1.99 -0.40
CA GLN A 84 2.00 -0.75 0.25
C GLN A 84 1.28 0.13 -0.76
N LEU A 85 1.78 0.14 -2.00
CA LEU A 85 1.14 0.80 -3.13
C LEU A 85 -0.22 0.20 -3.45
N ALA A 86 -0.36 -1.14 -3.45
CA ALA A 86 -1.64 -1.79 -3.71
C ALA A 86 -2.68 -1.43 -2.65
N ILE A 87 -2.31 -1.46 -1.36
CA ILE A 87 -3.20 -1.08 -0.25
C ILE A 87 -3.62 0.39 -0.36
N ALA A 88 -2.66 1.29 -0.58
CA ALA A 88 -2.93 2.73 -0.69
C ALA A 88 -3.76 3.07 -1.95
N ALA A 89 -3.47 2.42 -3.09
CA ALA A 89 -4.21 2.56 -4.33
C ALA A 89 -5.67 2.12 -4.17
N PHE A 90 -5.91 1.00 -3.48
CA PHE A 90 -7.24 0.52 -3.15
C PHE A 90 -7.99 1.53 -2.27
N ALA A 91 -7.37 2.01 -1.19
CA ALA A 91 -7.95 3.01 -0.30
C ALA A 91 -8.28 4.32 -1.03
N TYR A 92 -7.38 4.78 -1.90
CA TYR A 92 -7.56 5.97 -2.71
C TYR A 92 -8.74 5.82 -3.66
N ARG A 93 -8.81 4.71 -4.41
CA ARG A 93 -9.89 4.48 -5.38
C ARG A 93 -11.24 4.36 -4.70
N LEU A 94 -11.31 3.66 -3.56
CA LEU A 94 -12.51 3.55 -2.73
C LEU A 94 -13.00 4.92 -2.26
N THR A 95 -12.08 5.76 -1.79
CA THR A 95 -12.40 7.11 -1.29
C THR A 95 -12.85 8.02 -2.43
N ARG A 96 -12.14 7.99 -3.57
CA ARG A 96 -12.50 8.76 -4.77
C ARG A 96 -13.89 8.39 -5.29
N ALA A 97 -14.21 7.10 -5.35
CA ALA A 97 -15.53 6.66 -5.82
C ALA A 97 -16.65 7.18 -4.91
N ARG A 98 -16.45 7.16 -3.59
CA ARG A 98 -17.41 7.74 -2.63
C ARG A 98 -17.55 9.24 -2.82
N GLN A 99 -16.43 9.96 -2.94
CA GLN A 99 -16.43 11.41 -3.14
C GLN A 99 -17.15 11.83 -4.42
N MET A 100 -16.91 11.15 -5.55
CA MET A 100 -17.57 11.45 -6.82
C MET A 100 -19.09 11.32 -6.72
N VAL A 101 -19.58 10.25 -6.10
CA VAL A 101 -21.03 10.00 -5.97
C VAL A 101 -21.68 10.93 -4.93
N HIS A 102 -20.99 11.24 -3.83
CA HIS A 102 -21.56 12.09 -2.77
C HIS A 102 -21.51 13.58 -3.09
N GLN A 103 -20.42 14.06 -3.69
CA GLN A 103 -20.25 15.49 -3.98
C GLN A 103 -20.86 15.90 -5.32
N TYR A 104 -20.91 15.00 -6.29
CA TYR A 104 -21.45 15.26 -7.63
C TYR A 104 -22.60 14.30 -8.01
N PRO A 105 -23.66 14.14 -7.17
CA PRO A 105 -24.74 13.18 -7.40
C PRO A 105 -25.61 13.48 -8.64
N TRP A 106 -25.54 14.69 -9.17
CA TRP A 106 -26.21 15.06 -10.42
C TRP A 106 -25.48 14.52 -11.65
N LEU A 107 -24.14 14.45 -11.61
CA LEU A 107 -23.30 14.03 -12.73
C LEU A 107 -22.94 12.54 -12.67
N TYR A 108 -22.79 11.97 -11.47
CA TYR A 108 -22.29 10.61 -11.30
C TYR A 108 -23.20 9.73 -10.43
N ARG A 109 -23.31 8.46 -10.81
CA ARG A 109 -23.94 7.37 -10.03
C ARG A 109 -22.90 6.32 -9.66
N ARG A 110 -23.11 5.63 -8.53
CA ARG A 110 -22.23 4.57 -8.07
C ARG A 110 -22.26 3.35 -9.01
N LYS A 111 -21.09 2.88 -9.43
CA LYS A 111 -20.88 1.66 -10.22
C LYS A 111 -19.96 0.71 -9.45
N GLY A 112 -20.55 -0.10 -8.58
CA GLY A 112 -19.82 -1.03 -7.71
C GLY A 112 -19.09 -0.36 -6.54
N LEU A 113 -18.08 -1.06 -6.00
CA LEU A 113 -17.34 -0.60 -4.82
C LEU A 113 -16.33 0.51 -5.14
N LEU A 114 -15.66 0.42 -6.30
CA LEU A 114 -14.51 1.24 -6.68
C LEU A 114 -14.77 2.15 -7.90
N GLY A 115 -15.99 2.14 -8.43
CA GLY A 115 -16.35 2.82 -9.67
C GLY A 115 -17.54 3.75 -9.52
N TRP A 116 -17.63 4.66 -10.48
CA TRP A 116 -18.76 5.53 -10.72
C TRP A 116 -19.01 5.60 -12.22
N GLU A 117 -20.21 6.01 -12.59
CA GLU A 117 -20.69 6.11 -13.96
C GLU A 117 -21.32 7.48 -14.16
N GLU A 118 -21.14 8.04 -15.35
CA GLU A 118 -21.82 9.28 -15.73
C GLU A 118 -23.32 9.04 -15.82
N ARG A 119 -24.07 10.02 -15.34
CA ARG A 119 -25.52 9.96 -15.29
C ARG A 119 -26.12 10.49 -16.59
N HIS A 120 -25.59 10.12 -17.76
CA HIS A 120 -26.10 10.56 -19.06
C HIS A 120 -25.82 9.53 -20.15
#